data_AF-A0A953N3N6-F1
#
_entry.id   AF-A0A953N3N6-F1
#
_cell.length_a   1.000
_cell.length_b   1.000
_cell.length_c   1.000
_cell.angle_alpha   90.00
_cell.angle_beta   90.00
_cell.angle_gamma   90.00
#
_symmetry.space_group_name_H-M   'P 1'
#
loop_
_entity.id
_entity.type
_entity.pdbx_description
1 polymer ?
#
loop_
_entity_poly.entity_id
_entity_poly.type
_entity_poly.pdbx_seq_one_letter_code
_entity_poly.pdbx_strand_id
1 'polypeptide(L)'
;MLVNKEFSIQLTTNLYRLTLFFPKKEPLRYKMRELADDILVVLIRSNPKLAPENEKDFEVLNSFFEVAKIQNWVNPYDVLYVQQEYSKLKQELKNSELQKKSGTLERGFSVSGKNHQETLPRVISKRQKKILQALKEIDTLHD
;
A
#
# COMPACT_ATOMS: atom_id res chain seq x y z
N MET A 1 11.79 4.21 -17.21
CA MET A 1 12.42 5.37 -16.53
C MET A 1 12.42 5.08 -15.05
N LEU A 2 13.58 5.23 -14.37
CA LEU A 2 13.61 5.29 -12.90
C LEU A 2 12.76 6.48 -12.47
N VAL A 3 11.93 6.30 -11.45
CA VAL A 3 11.07 7.34 -10.88
C VAL A 3 11.88 8.62 -10.69
N ASN A 4 11.42 9.73 -11.27
CA ASN A 4 12.11 11.00 -11.16
C ASN A 4 12.02 11.50 -9.71
N LYS A 5 13.16 11.81 -9.09
CA LYS A 5 13.25 12.35 -7.74
C LYS A 5 12.40 13.63 -7.60
N GLU A 6 12.47 14.52 -8.58
CA GLU A 6 11.72 15.78 -8.59
C GLU A 6 10.21 15.53 -8.60
N PHE A 7 9.77 14.57 -9.42
CA PHE A 7 8.37 14.15 -9.45
C PHE A 7 7.90 13.63 -8.09
N SER A 8 8.72 12.81 -7.43
CA SER A 8 8.40 12.24 -6.12
C SER A 8 8.26 13.31 -5.03
N ILE A 9 9.16 14.30 -5.04
CA ILE A 9 9.13 15.45 -4.12
C ILE A 9 7.90 16.31 -4.40
N GLN A 10 7.58 16.56 -5.67
CA GLN A 10 6.42 17.36 -6.06
C GLN A 10 5.10 16.66 -5.67
N LEU A 11 5.01 15.34 -5.86
CA LEU A 11 3.84 14.55 -5.48
C LEU A 11 3.60 14.60 -3.96
N THR A 12 4.67 14.44 -3.18
CA THR A 12 4.61 14.55 -1.70
C THR A 12 4.21 15.96 -1.28
N THR A 13 4.76 16.99 -1.94
CA THR A 13 4.38 18.39 -1.70
C THR A 13 2.90 18.65 -2.01
N ASN A 14 2.35 18.05 -3.06
CA ASN A 14 0.93 18.17 -3.39
C ASN A 14 0.05 17.54 -2.30
N LEU A 15 0.44 16.38 -1.75
CA LEU A 15 -0.25 15.79 -0.60
C LEU A 15 -0.18 16.69 0.65
N TYR A 16 0.96 17.33 0.88
CA TYR A 16 1.11 18.28 1.99
C TYR A 16 0.15 19.46 1.83
N ARG A 17 0.03 20.01 0.62
CA ARG A 17 -0.92 21.08 0.31
C ARG A 17 -2.36 20.63 0.48
N LEU A 18 -2.72 19.44 -0.01
CA LEU A 18 -4.05 18.84 0.16
C LEU A 18 -4.45 18.74 1.63
N THR A 19 -3.52 18.25 2.47
CA THR A 19 -3.75 18.06 3.91
C THR A 19 -3.74 19.36 4.71
N LEU A 20 -3.42 20.53 4.12
CA LEU A 20 -3.58 21.83 4.79
C LEU A 20 -5.05 22.16 5.05
N PHE A 21 -5.95 21.69 4.18
CA PHE A 21 -7.39 21.92 4.27
C PHE A 21 -8.07 21.06 5.34
N PHE A 22 -7.35 20.07 5.90
CA PHE A 22 -7.90 19.20 6.93
C PHE A 22 -8.01 19.97 8.26
N PRO A 23 -8.96 19.60 9.14
CA PRO A 23 -9.05 20.20 10.48
C PRO A 23 -7.71 20.13 11.22
N LYS A 24 -7.35 21.19 11.94
CA LYS A 24 -5.99 21.35 12.50
C LYS A 24 -5.54 20.22 13.43
N LYS A 25 -6.46 19.59 14.14
CA LYS A 25 -6.18 18.50 15.10
C LYS A 25 -6.56 17.12 14.57
N GLU A 26 -6.84 17.00 13.28
CA GLU A 26 -7.24 15.74 12.67
C GLU A 26 -6.07 14.74 12.61
N PRO A 27 -6.14 13.57 13.28
CA PRO A 27 -5.06 12.58 13.26
C PRO A 27 -4.70 12.11 11.85
N LEU A 28 -5.70 12.00 10.95
CA LEU A 28 -5.48 11.55 9.58
C LEU A 28 -4.49 12.44 8.82
N ARG A 29 -4.52 13.76 9.10
CA ARG A 29 -3.61 14.74 8.50
C ARG A 29 -2.15 14.37 8.72
N TYR A 30 -1.80 14.02 9.95
CA TYR A 30 -0.43 13.69 10.32
C TYR A 30 -0.02 12.33 9.76
N LYS A 31 -0.92 11.34 9.86
CA LYS A 31 -0.66 9.99 9.35
C LYS A 31 -0.49 9.92 7.84
N MET A 32 -1.25 10.70 7.07
CA MET A 32 -1.04 10.77 5.63
C MET A 32 0.32 11.38 5.26
N ARG A 33 0.80 12.39 6.01
CA ARG A 33 2.09 13.03 5.76
C ARG A 33 3.27 12.13 6.12
N GLU A 34 3.21 11.50 7.29
CA GLU A 34 4.20 10.52 7.74
C GLU A 34 4.38 9.42 6.69
N LEU A 35 3.26 8.84 6.24
CA LEU A 35 3.30 7.75 5.29
C LEU A 35 3.73 8.19 3.88
N ALA A 36 3.42 9.44 3.49
CA ALA A 36 3.94 10.01 2.25
C ALA A 36 5.47 10.22 2.30
N ASP A 37 6.01 10.62 3.45
CA ASP A 37 7.45 10.76 3.65
C ASP A 37 8.16 9.41 3.61
N ASP A 38 7.58 8.37 4.22
CA ASP A 38 8.11 7.00 4.17
C ASP A 38 8.21 6.50 2.72
N ILE A 39 7.15 6.70 1.94
CA ILE A 39 7.15 6.41 0.50
C ILE A 39 8.24 7.22 -0.21
N LEU A 40 8.35 8.53 0.04
CA LEU A 40 9.35 9.39 -0.59
C LEU A 40 10.78 8.92 -0.32
N VAL A 41 11.09 8.53 0.92
CA VAL A 41 12.40 8.03 1.31
C VAL A 41 12.80 6.82 0.46
N VAL A 42 11.86 5.91 0.21
CA VAL A 42 12.08 4.72 -0.60
C VAL A 42 12.34 5.08 -2.06
N LEU A 43 11.53 5.99 -2.62
CA LEU A 43 11.68 6.46 -4.00
C LEU A 43 13.05 7.10 -4.24
N ILE A 44 13.46 7.98 -3.33
CA ILE A 44 14.75 8.70 -3.45
C ILE A 44 15.92 7.72 -3.28
N ARG A 45 15.83 6.77 -2.35
CA ARG A 45 16.91 5.79 -2.11
C ARG A 45 17.04 4.75 -3.22
N SER A 46 16.03 4.62 -4.10
CA SER A 46 16.06 3.71 -5.26
C SER A 46 16.51 2.29 -4.92
N ASN A 47 16.23 1.81 -3.70
CA ASN A 47 16.67 0.49 -3.25
C ASN A 47 15.56 -0.54 -3.54
N PRO A 48 15.73 -1.39 -4.58
CA PRO A 48 14.69 -2.31 -5.01
C PRO A 48 14.31 -3.37 -3.97
N LYS A 49 15.08 -3.53 -2.89
CA LYS A 49 14.73 -4.46 -1.80
C LYS A 49 13.62 -3.94 -0.87
N LEU A 50 13.41 -2.62 -0.82
CA LEU A 50 12.40 -2.00 0.06
C LEU A 50 11.02 -1.87 -0.61
N ALA A 51 10.96 -1.95 -1.94
CA ALA A 51 9.71 -1.81 -2.69
C ALA A 51 8.55 -2.77 -2.26
N PRO A 52 8.78 -4.07 -1.94
CA PRO A 52 7.68 -4.94 -1.50
C PRO A 52 7.15 -4.65 -0.08
N GLU A 53 7.94 -3.97 0.76
CA GLU A 53 7.49 -3.59 2.11
C GLU A 53 6.45 -2.46 2.04
N ASN A 54 6.57 -1.57 1.05
CA ASN A 54 5.73 -0.38 0.93
C ASN A 54 4.46 -0.58 0.09
N GLU A 55 4.23 -1.76 -0.51
CA GLU A 55 2.98 -2.01 -1.26
C GLU A 55 1.75 -1.78 -0.35
N LYS A 56 1.90 -2.14 0.94
CA LYS A 56 0.92 -1.89 1.99
C LYS A 56 0.78 -0.41 2.30
N ASP A 57 1.86 0.36 2.32
CA ASP A 57 1.79 1.79 2.60
C ASP A 57 1.00 2.51 1.51
N PHE A 58 1.21 2.18 0.23
CA PHE A 58 0.37 2.71 -0.84
C PHE A 58 -1.11 2.37 -0.67
N GLU A 59 -1.45 1.18 -0.15
CA GLU A 59 -2.85 0.77 0.10
C GLU A 59 -3.47 1.49 1.29
N VAL A 60 -2.69 1.67 2.36
CA VAL A 60 -3.09 2.46 3.53
C VAL A 60 -3.32 3.91 3.12
N LEU A 61 -2.41 4.49 2.35
CA LEU A 61 -2.55 5.85 1.82
C LEU A 61 -3.80 5.99 0.97
N ASN A 62 -4.04 5.01 0.10
CA ASN A 62 -5.22 4.97 -0.75
C ASN A 62 -6.51 4.95 0.08
N SER A 63 -6.54 4.15 1.14
CA SER A 63 -7.67 4.10 2.07
C SER A 63 -7.88 5.43 2.80
N PHE A 64 -6.81 6.14 3.16
CA PHE A 64 -6.91 7.47 3.76
C PHE A 64 -7.49 8.52 2.80
N PHE A 65 -7.19 8.44 1.49
CA PHE A 65 -7.84 9.29 0.50
C PHE A 65 -9.36 9.05 0.42
N GLU A 66 -9.81 7.80 0.52
CA GLU A 66 -11.25 7.50 0.57
C GLU A 66 -11.92 8.15 1.79
N VAL A 67 -11.29 8.05 2.96
CA VAL A 67 -11.78 8.73 4.16
C VAL A 67 -11.84 10.23 3.94
N ALA A 68 -10.79 10.85 3.40
CA ALA A 68 -10.74 12.29 3.14
C ALA A 68 -11.85 12.76 2.18
N LYS A 69 -12.18 11.97 1.15
CA LYS A 69 -13.29 12.24 0.23
C LYS A 69 -14.64 12.19 0.94
N ILE A 70 -14.88 11.15 1.74
CA ILE A 70 -16.15 10.98 2.49
C ILE A 70 -16.34 12.12 3.49
N GLN A 71 -15.28 12.52 4.18
CA GLN A 71 -15.31 13.60 5.17
C GLN A 71 -15.45 15.00 4.55
N ASN A 72 -15.23 15.12 3.24
CA ASN A 72 -15.40 16.36 2.48
C ASN A 72 -14.61 17.56 3.06
N TRP A 73 -13.42 17.31 3.62
CA TRP A 73 -12.54 18.37 4.15
C TRP A 73 -11.86 19.19 3.06
N VAL A 74 -11.78 18.63 1.86
CA VAL A 74 -11.16 19.22 0.67
C VAL A 74 -11.97 18.76 -0.54
N ASN A 75 -11.87 19.50 -1.64
CA ASN A 75 -12.57 19.15 -2.86
C ASN A 75 -12.20 17.70 -3.28
N PRO A 76 -13.19 16.80 -3.49
CA PRO A 76 -12.93 15.41 -3.85
C PRO A 76 -12.15 15.25 -5.17
N TYR A 77 -12.24 16.21 -6.09
CA TYR A 77 -11.45 16.19 -7.33
C TYR A 77 -9.94 16.40 -7.06
N ASP A 78 -9.59 17.27 -6.12
CA ASP A 78 -8.18 17.48 -5.74
C ASP A 78 -7.60 16.24 -5.05
N VAL A 79 -8.42 15.58 -4.22
CA VAL A 79 -8.05 14.30 -3.58
C VAL A 79 -7.83 13.23 -4.64
N LEU A 80 -8.78 13.09 -5.58
CA LEU A 80 -8.73 12.10 -6.65
C LEU A 80 -7.48 12.28 -7.51
N TYR A 81 -7.12 13.52 -7.84
CA TYR A 81 -5.92 13.81 -8.61
C TYR A 81 -4.66 13.27 -7.91
N VAL A 82 -4.44 13.63 -6.64
CA VAL A 82 -3.27 13.17 -5.89
C VAL A 82 -3.29 11.65 -5.71
N GLN A 83 -4.46 11.07 -5.43
CA GLN A 83 -4.65 9.63 -5.30
C GLN A 83 -4.26 8.87 -6.58
N GLN A 84 -4.64 9.38 -7.76
CA GLN A 84 -4.28 8.79 -9.04
C GLN A 84 -2.78 8.84 -9.29
N GLU A 85 -2.11 9.94 -8.96
CA GLU A 85 -0.65 10.05 -9.13
C GLU A 85 0.11 9.04 -8.25
N TYR A 86 -0.31 8.83 -7.00
CA TYR A 86 0.25 7.76 -6.16
C TYR A 86 -0.06 6.36 -6.71
N SER A 87 -1.23 6.16 -7.32
CA SER A 87 -1.61 4.88 -7.92
C SER A 87 -0.75 4.56 -9.16
N LYS A 88 -0.51 5.54 -10.02
CA LYS A 88 0.41 5.41 -11.17
C LYS A 88 1.82 5.06 -10.71
N LEU A 89 2.30 5.77 -9.68
CA LEU A 89 3.60 5.51 -9.08
C LEU A 89 3.72 4.07 -8.55
N LYS A 90 2.69 3.56 -7.84
CA LYS A 90 2.64 2.16 -7.39
C LYS A 90 2.79 1.18 -8.56
N GLN A 91 2.10 1.44 -9.67
CA GLN A 91 2.16 0.58 -10.87
C GLN A 91 3.54 0.62 -11.54
N GLU A 92 4.16 1.80 -11.65
CA GLU A 92 5.51 1.93 -12.22
C GLU A 92 6.56 1.16 -11.44
N LEU A 93 6.49 1.23 -10.10
CA LEU A 93 7.37 0.45 -9.22
C LEU A 93 7.20 -1.05 -9.43
N LYS A 94 5.94 -1.53 -9.49
CA LYS A 94 5.63 -2.94 -9.73
C LYS A 94 6.13 -3.43 -11.10
N ASN A 95 5.94 -2.63 -12.15
CA ASN A 95 6.40 -2.96 -13.50
C ASN A 95 7.93 -3.01 -13.59
N SER A 96 8.62 -2.10 -12.89
CA SER A 96 10.09 -2.06 -12.80
C SER A 96 10.67 -3.32 -12.12
N GLU A 97 9.99 -3.86 -11.09
CA GLU A 97 10.40 -5.13 -10.48
C GLU A 97 10.24 -6.33 -11.40
N LEU A 98 9.12 -6.38 -12.14
CA LEU A 98 8.83 -7.50 -13.05
C LEU A 98 9.85 -7.56 -14.20
N GLN A 99 10.23 -6.42 -14.77
CA GLN A 99 11.24 -6.35 -15.83
C GLN A 99 12.64 -6.77 -15.34
N LYS A 100 12.97 -6.56 -14.06
CA LYS A 100 14.23 -7.03 -13.46
C LYS A 100 14.25 -8.54 -13.23
N LYS A 101 13.10 -9.16 -12.95
CA LYS A 101 12.98 -10.61 -12.76
C LYS A 101 13.05 -11.39 -14.08
N SER A 102 12.63 -10.80 -15.20
CA SER A 102 12.69 -11.43 -16.53
C SER A 102 14.07 -11.42 -17.20
N GLY A 103 15.06 -10.68 -16.67
CA GLY A 103 16.40 -10.56 -17.26
C GLY A 103 17.43 -11.62 -16.85
N THR A 104 17.08 -12.55 -15.94
CA THR A 104 18.06 -13.47 -15.30
C THR A 104 17.75 -14.95 -15.50
N LEU A 105 17.05 -15.34 -16.58
CA LEU A 105 16.77 -16.75 -16.85
C LEU A 105 17.04 -17.13 -18.31
N GLU A 106 18.33 -17.16 -18.68
CA GLU A 106 18.83 -18.16 -19.64
C GLU A 106 20.28 -18.55 -19.32
N ARG A 107 20.44 -19.50 -18.38
CA ARG A 107 21.06 -20.81 -18.69
C ARG A 107 21.14 -21.71 -17.46
N GLY A 108 20.46 -22.85 -17.56
CA GLY A 108 20.84 -24.11 -16.93
C GLY A 108 20.33 -24.33 -15.51
N PHE A 109 19.24 -25.07 -15.35
CA PHE A 109 19.30 -26.45 -14.84
C PHE A 109 17.96 -27.16 -15.08
N SER A 110 18.04 -28.33 -15.71
CA SER A 110 16.94 -29.24 -15.97
C SER A 110 16.42 -29.91 -14.68
N VAL A 111 15.10 -29.98 -14.60
CA VAL A 111 14.24 -31.10 -14.13
C VAL A 111 14.60 -31.77 -12.81
N SER A 112 13.71 -31.65 -11.81
CA SER A 112 13.10 -32.81 -11.15
C SER A 112 11.92 -32.36 -10.29
N GLY A 113 10.77 -33.02 -10.46
CA GLY A 113 9.52 -32.66 -9.81
C GLY A 113 9.44 -33.02 -8.32
N LYS A 114 8.44 -32.45 -7.65
CA LYS A 114 7.41 -33.15 -6.87
C LYS A 114 6.49 -32.13 -6.20
N ASN A 115 5.19 -32.42 -6.26
CA ASN A 115 4.12 -31.83 -5.45
C ASN A 115 4.55 -31.67 -3.99
N HIS A 116 4.37 -30.48 -3.41
CA HIS A 116 4.14 -30.30 -1.97
C HIS A 116 3.00 -29.30 -1.80
N GLN A 117 1.80 -29.82 -1.55
CA GLN A 117 0.86 -29.17 -0.65
C GLN A 117 1.49 -29.24 0.74
N GLU A 118 1.92 -28.11 1.30
CA GLU A 118 2.14 -28.00 2.73
C GLU A 118 1.48 -26.72 3.24
N THR A 119 0.35 -26.94 3.90
CA THR A 119 -0.36 -25.97 4.74
C THR A 119 0.49 -25.63 5.96
N LEU A 120 0.89 -24.37 6.09
CA LEU A 120 1.43 -23.86 7.36
C LEU A 120 0.28 -23.54 8.33
N PRO A 121 0.34 -23.98 9.60
CA PRO A 121 -0.68 -23.68 10.58
C PRO A 121 -0.59 -22.21 10.99
N ARG A 122 -1.60 -21.44 10.58
CA ARG A 122 -1.79 -20.04 10.96
C ARG A 122 -1.96 -19.98 12.48
N VAL A 123 -0.97 -19.47 13.21
CA VAL A 123 -1.07 -19.24 14.66
C VAL A 123 -2.20 -18.21 14.88
N ILE A 124 -3.38 -18.71 15.23
CA ILE A 124 -4.58 -17.88 15.43
C ILE A 124 -4.37 -17.07 16.71
N SER A 125 -4.32 -15.74 16.57
CA SER A 125 -4.20 -14.83 17.71
C SER A 125 -5.43 -14.92 18.64
N LYS A 126 -5.26 -14.56 19.92
CA LYS A 126 -6.37 -14.56 20.91
C LYS A 126 -7.59 -13.78 20.42
N ARG A 127 -7.38 -12.70 19.67
CA ARG A 127 -8.45 -11.87 19.08
C ARG A 127 -9.22 -12.64 18.00
N GLN A 128 -8.53 -13.33 17.10
CA GLN A 128 -9.16 -14.10 16.02
C GLN A 128 -9.99 -15.28 16.57
N LYS A 129 -9.57 -15.90 17.68
CA LYS A 129 -10.38 -16.93 18.36
C LYS A 129 -11.71 -16.37 18.87
N LYS A 130 -11.71 -15.18 19.47
CA LYS A 130 -12.93 -14.52 19.93
C LYS A 130 -13.87 -14.16 18.77
N ILE A 131 -13.33 -13.72 17.64
CA ILE A 131 -14.12 -13.40 16.44
C ILE A 131 -14.80 -14.67 15.90
N LEU A 132 -14.07 -15.78 15.79
CA LEU A 132 -14.64 -17.06 15.33
C LEU A 132 -15.73 -17.59 16.27
N GLN A 133 -15.59 -17.36 17.59
CA GLN A 133 -16.60 -17.76 18.56
C GLN A 133 -17.89 -16.93 18.39
N ALA A 134 -17.77 -15.62 18.24
CA ALA A 134 -18.93 -14.74 18.01
C ALA A 134 -19.68 -15.10 16.71
N LEU A 135 -18.96 -15.46 15.65
CA LEU A 135 -19.58 -15.87 14.38
C LEU A 135 -20.38 -17.17 14.52
N LYS A 136 -19.87 -18.16 15.28
CA LYS A 136 -20.59 -19.41 15.54
C LYS A 136 -21.87 -19.21 16.34
N GLU A 137 -21.85 -18.31 17.32
CA GLU A 137 -23.03 -18.02 18.15
C GLU A 137 -24.15 -17.35 17.33
N ILE A 138 -23.80 -16.51 16.35
CA ILE A 138 -24.76 -15.86 15.45
C ILE A 138 -25.43 -16.88 14.53
N ASP A 139 -24.68 -17.82 13.96
CA ASP A 139 -25.23 -18.85 13.07
C ASP A 139 -26.18 -19.79 13.81
N THR A 140 -25.96 -20.07 15.10
CA THR A 140 -26.85 -20.93 15.92
C THR A 140 -28.13 -20.26 16.40
N LEU A 141 -28.28 -18.94 16.22
CA LEU A 141 -29.48 -18.20 16.62
C LEU A 141 -30.51 -18.07 15.48
N HIS A 142 -30.20 -18.62 14.30
CA HIS A 142 -31.03 -18.53 13.10
C HIS A 142 -31.60 -19.88 12.61
N ASP A 143 -31.49 -20.93 13.42
CA ASP A 143 -32.19 -22.22 13.25
C ASP A 143 -33.23 -22.46 14.35
#